data_AF-A0A925VAG2-F1
#
_entry.id   AF-A0A925VAG2-F1
#
_cell.length_a   1.000
_cell.length_b   1.000
_cell.length_c   1.000
_cell.angle_alpha   90.00
_cell.angle_beta   90.00
_cell.angle_gamma   90.00
#
_symmetry.space_group_name_H-M   'P 1'
#
loop_
_entity.id
_entity.type
_entity.pdbx_description
1 polymer ?
#
loop_
_entity_poly.entity_id
_entity_poly.type
_entity_poly.pdbx_seq_one_letter_code
_entity_poly.pdbx_strand_id
1 'polypeptide(L)' 'LALSSGGVIDADALGDPAPVEPGDTADPGGPLRDRVAAFERGIIEAALRDAGGNHSEAARKLVVSRVTLLDKIRRYGLR' A
#
# COMPACT_ATOMS: atom_id res chain seq x y z
N LEU A 1 13.64 -32.51 16.93
CA LEU A 1 12.59 -32.06 15.99
C LEU A 1 11.26 -32.20 16.72
N ALA A 2 10.70 -31.11 17.25
CA ALA A 2 9.35 -31.11 17.82
C ALA A 2 8.53 -30.09 17.02
N LEU A 3 7.57 -30.58 16.25
CA LEU A 3 6.58 -29.77 15.55
C LEU A 3 5.49 -29.42 16.54
N SER A 4 5.28 -28.13 16.80
CA SER A 4 4.24 -27.65 17.70
C SER A 4 2.87 -27.79 17.03
N SER A 5 2.02 -28.66 17.58
CA SER A 5 0.61 -28.75 17.25
C SER A 5 -0.20 -27.96 18.27
N GLY A 6 -0.75 -26.82 17.87
CA GLY A 6 -1.82 -26.15 18.63
C GLY A 6 -1.52 -24.71 19.07
N GLY A 7 -1.52 -23.77 18.12
CA GLY A 7 -2.29 -22.52 18.18
C GLY A 7 -2.07 -21.50 19.31
N VAL A 8 -1.10 -21.70 20.21
CA VAL A 8 -0.78 -20.72 21.25
C VAL A 8 0.74 -20.53 21.29
N ILE A 9 1.19 -19.30 21.04
CA ILE A 9 2.57 -18.90 21.27
C ILE A 9 2.60 -18.35 22.70
N ASP A 10 3.28 -19.03 23.61
CA ASP A 10 3.53 -18.53 24.95
C ASP A 10 4.33 -17.23 24.89
N ALA A 11 4.03 -16.27 25.76
CA ALA A 11 4.70 -14.96 25.78
C ALA A 11 6.23 -15.09 25.91
N ASP A 12 6.70 -16.12 26.61
CA ASP A 12 8.11 -16.42 26.82
C ASP A 12 8.81 -16.97 25.56
N ALA A 13 8.05 -17.37 24.53
CA ALA A 13 8.60 -17.80 23.23
C ALA A 13 8.92 -16.61 22.31
N LEU A 14 8.33 -15.44 22.59
CA LEU A 14 8.76 -14.17 22.03
C LEU A 14 9.95 -13.70 22.87
N GLY A 15 11.15 -14.19 22.55
CA GLY A 15 12.37 -13.77 23.25
C GLY A 15 12.46 -12.24 23.37
N ASP A 16 13.15 -11.76 24.41
CA ASP A 16 13.24 -10.33 24.72
C ASP A 16 13.53 -9.51 23.45
N PRO A 17 12.76 -8.45 23.17
CA PRO A 17 13.03 -7.64 22.00
C PRO A 17 14.44 -7.09 22.15
N ALA A 18 15.33 -7.55 21.27
CA ALA A 18 16.67 -6.97 21.16
C ALA A 18 16.51 -5.45 20.99
N PRO A 19 17.42 -4.64 21.55
CA PRO A 19 17.38 -3.20 21.35
C PRO A 19 17.32 -2.95 19.85
N VAL A 20 16.17 -2.46 19.37
CA VAL A 20 16.06 -1.96 18.02
C VAL A 20 16.90 -0.71 17.98
N GLU A 21 18.17 -0.87 17.59
CA GLU A 21 19.00 0.24 17.17
C GLU A 21 18.15 1.08 16.21
N PRO A 22 18.05 2.41 16.38
CA PRO A 22 17.36 3.29 15.44
C PRO A 22 18.19 3.38 14.15
N GLY A 23 18.32 2.24 13.45
CA GLY A 23 18.94 2.09 12.16
C GLY A 23 17.90 2.30 11.07
N ASP A 24 18.14 3.34 10.27
CA ASP A 24 17.45 3.69 9.03
C ASP A 24 15.97 4.08 9.13
N THR A 25 15.75 5.32 9.54
CA THR A 25 14.60 6.13 9.11
C THR A 25 14.77 6.72 7.70
N ALA A 26 15.51 6.05 6.81
CA ALA A 26 15.79 6.53 5.45
C ALA A 26 15.57 5.46 4.37
N ASP A 27 14.32 5.31 3.93
CA ASP A 27 13.98 5.36 2.49
C ASP A 27 12.45 5.53 2.33
N PRO A 28 11.94 6.72 1.95
CA PRO A 28 10.52 6.93 1.71
C PRO A 28 9.97 6.15 0.49
N GLY A 29 10.80 5.46 -0.28
CA GLY A 29 10.37 4.69 -1.45
C GLY A 29 11.37 3.61 -1.86
N GLY A 30 11.41 2.48 -1.14
CA GLY A 30 12.14 1.30 -1.63
C GLY A 30 11.62 0.80 -2.99
N PRO A 31 12.42 -0.01 -3.73
CA PRO A 31 12.14 -0.37 -5.14
C PRO A 31 10.79 -1.05 -5.38
N LEU A 32 10.24 -1.74 -4.38
CA LEU A 32 8.89 -2.29 -4.45
C LEU A 32 7.81 -1.19 -4.41
N ARG A 33 7.95 -0.21 -3.52
CA ARG A 33 6.98 0.88 -3.35
C ARG A 33 6.89 1.72 -4.62
N ASP A 34 8.02 1.98 -5.27
CA ASP A 34 8.05 2.72 -6.53
C ASP A 34 7.37 1.95 -7.67
N ARG A 35 7.60 0.64 -7.76
CA ARG A 35 6.92 -0.22 -8.75
C ARG A 35 5.41 -0.25 -8.52
N VAL A 36 4.97 -0.33 -7.27
CA VAL A 36 3.55 -0.26 -6.91
C VAL A 36 2.98 1.11 -7.28
N ALA A 37 3.67 2.20 -6.96
CA ALA A 37 3.22 3.55 -7.31
C ALA A 37 3.11 3.75 -8.83
N ALA A 38 4.09 3.28 -9.60
CA ALA A 38 4.03 3.33 -11.07
C ALA A 38 2.84 2.54 -11.63
N PHE A 39 2.59 1.34 -11.10
CA PHE A 39 1.44 0.52 -11.48
C PHE A 39 0.11 1.21 -11.14
N GLU A 40 -0.03 1.71 -9.90
CA GLU A 40 -1.24 2.42 -9.48
C GLU A 40 -1.51 3.66 -10.33
N ARG A 41 -0.48 4.46 -10.64
CA ARG A 41 -0.60 5.62 -11.53
C ARG A 41 -1.17 5.23 -12.89
N GLY A 42 -0.62 4.19 -13.51
CA GLY A 42 -1.05 3.76 -14.85
C GLY A 42 -2.52 3.35 -14.89
N ILE A 43 -2.99 2.62 -13.87
CA ILE A 43 -4.41 2.20 -13.80
C ILE A 43 -5.33 3.40 -13.54
N ILE A 44 -4.94 4.33 -12.68
CA ILE A 44 -5.73 5.53 -12.39
C ILE A 44 -5.85 6.42 -13.63
N GLU A 45 -4.75 6.66 -14.35
CA GLU A 45 -4.76 7.44 -15.60
C GLU A 45 -5.65 6.80 -16.67
N ALA A 46 -5.59 5.47 -16.83
CA ALA A 46 -6.47 4.75 -17.74
C ALA A 46 -7.94 4.92 -17.36
N ALA A 47 -8.28 4.72 -16.09
CA ALA A 47 -9.65 4.87 -15.62
C ALA A 47 -10.18 6.31 -15.78
N LEU A 48 -9.34 7.32 -15.55
CA LEU A 48 -9.70 8.73 -15.75
C LEU A 48 -9.96 9.04 -17.23
N ARG A 49 -9.09 8.55 -18.13
CA ARG A 49 -9.25 8.70 -19.58
C ARG A 49 -10.54 8.04 -20.07
N ASP A 50 -10.78 6.79 -19.66
CA ASP A 50 -11.97 6.04 -20.06
C ASP A 50 -13.26 6.61 -19.45
N ALA A 51 -13.15 7.38 -18.37
CA ALA A 51 -14.27 8.10 -17.75
C ALA A 51 -14.43 9.54 -18.28
N GLY A 52 -13.60 9.98 -19.24
CA GLY A 52 -13.62 11.35 -19.75
C GLY A 52 -13.38 12.40 -18.66
N GLY A 53 -12.56 12.10 -17.65
CA GLY A 53 -12.30 12.97 -16.50
C GLY A 53 -13.35 12.90 -15.39
N ASN A 54 -14.39 12.06 -15.50
CA ASN A 54 -15.35 11.87 -14.42
C ASN A 54 -14.77 11.01 -13.28
N HIS A 55 -14.26 11.68 -12.25
CA HIS A 55 -13.70 11.04 -11.06
C HIS A 55 -14.64 10.04 -10.37
N SER A 56 -15.95 10.29 -10.36
CA SER A 56 -16.91 9.38 -9.72
C SER A 56 -17.05 8.08 -10.51
N GLU A 57 -17.07 8.17 -11.85
CA GLU A 57 -17.09 6.99 -12.72
C GLU A 57 -15.77 6.23 -12.68
N ALA A 58 -14.63 6.93 -12.68
CA ALA A 58 -13.32 6.29 -12.54
C ALA A 58 -13.20 5.54 -11.21
N ALA A 59 -13.70 6.13 -10.11
CA ALA A 59 -13.70 5.48 -8.80
C ALA A 59 -14.60 4.23 -8.79
N ARG A 60 -15.78 4.30 -9.43
CA ARG A 60 -16.67 3.15 -9.61
C ARG A 60 -15.98 2.01 -10.39
N LYS A 61 -15.33 2.34 -11.51
CA LYS A 61 -14.58 1.36 -12.33
C LYS A 61 -13.48 0.66 -11.54
N LEU A 62 -12.80 1.38 -10.66
CA LEU A 62 -11.72 0.85 -9.83
C LEU A 62 -12.20 0.24 -8.50
N VAL A 63 -13.51 0.24 -8.23
CA VAL A 63 -14.12 -0.28 -6.99
C VAL A 63 -13.50 0.36 -5.74
N VAL A 64 -13.27 1.68 -5.80
CA VAL A 64 -12.78 2.47 -4.66
C VAL A 64 -13.74 3.61 -4.37
N SER A 65 -13.66 4.16 -3.15
CA SER A 65 -14.40 5.38 -2.85
C SER A 65 -13.86 6.55 -3.70
N ARG A 66 -14.73 7.51 -4.02
CA ARG A 66 -14.33 8.74 -4.69
C ARG A 66 -13.24 9.50 -3.92
N VAL A 67 -13.33 9.52 -2.58
CA VAL A 67 -12.36 10.19 -1.72
C VAL A 67 -10.98 9.54 -1.86
N THR A 68 -10.93 8.21 -1.78
CA THR A 68 -9.69 7.43 -1.99
C THR A 68 -9.05 7.71 -3.33
N LEU A 69 -9.85 7.79 -4.40
CA LEU A 69 -9.33 8.13 -5.74
C LEU A 69 -8.72 9.54 -5.76
N LEU A 70 -9.41 10.53 -5.20
CA LEU A 70 -8.91 11.91 -5.15
C LEU A 70 -7.60 12.03 -4.36
N ASP A 71 -7.48 11.30 -3.25
CA ASP A 71 -6.26 11.27 -2.46
C ASP A 71 -5.10 10.63 -3.25
N LYS A 72 -5.35 9.54 -3.98
CA LYS A 72 -4.34 8.92 -4.86
C LYS A 72 -3.94 9.84 -6.01
N ILE A 73 -4.89 10.53 -6.65
CA ILE A 73 -4.61 11.52 -7.70
C ILE A 73 -3.70 12.63 -7.17
N ARG A 74 -4.01 13.19 -5.99
CA ARG A 74 -3.19 14.22 -5.33
C ARG A 74 -1.80 13.70 -4.99
N ARG A 75 -1.73 12.50 -4.38
CA ARG A 75 -0.46 11.85 -3.99
C ARG A 75 0.44 11.62 -5.20
N TYR A 76 -0.13 11.29 -6.35
CA TYR A 76 0.62 10.97 -7.56
C TYR A 76 0.77 12.13 -8.54
N GLY A 77 0.19 13.30 -8.25
CA GLY A 77 0.27 14.48 -9.11
C GLY A 77 -0.48 14.34 -10.44
N LEU A 78 -1.52 13.52 -10.49
CA LEU A 78 -2.33 13.29 -11.69
C LEU A 78 -3.33 14.46 -11.91
N ARG A 79 -3.67 14.76 -13.17
CA ARG A 79 -4.60 15.82 -13.56
C ARG A 79 -5.67 15.33 -14.51
#